data_AF-A0A1I3TPX8-F1
#
_entry.id   AF-A0A1I3TPX8-F1
#
_cell.length_a   1.000
_cell.length_b   1.000
_cell.length_c   1.000
_cell.angle_alpha   90.00
_cell.angle_beta   90.00
_cell.angle_gamma   90.00
#
_symmetry.space_group_name_H-M   'P 1'
#
loop_
_entity.id
_entity.type
_entity.pdbx_description
1 polymer ?
#
loop_
_entity_poly.entity_id
_entity_poly.type
_entity_poly.pdbx_seq_one_letter_code
_entity_poly.pdbx_strand_id
1 'polypeptide(L)' 'MLHRHILSTGMSAFPADCDRVPFGRSHICASGNPTGDMCCNAAESTRRTLAVRLYKSTSDPGMQGMLSYLIARDMMYH' A
#
# COMPACT_ATOMS: atom_id res chain seq x y z
N MET A 1 14.18 10.69 -0.89
CA MET A 1 13.51 9.94 -1.96
C MET A 1 14.41 9.64 -3.17
N LEU A 2 14.95 10.64 -3.88
CA LEU A 2 15.57 10.48 -5.22
C LEU A 2 16.84 9.60 -5.31
N HIS A 3 17.81 9.75 -4.40
CA HIS A 3 19.16 9.16 -4.57
C HIS A 3 19.19 7.62 -4.73
N ARG A 4 18.37 6.89 -3.96
CA ARG A 4 18.32 5.43 -4.05
C ARG A 4 17.66 4.96 -5.34
N HIS A 5 16.63 5.68 -5.79
CA HIS A 5 15.95 5.37 -7.05
C HIS A 5 16.91 5.51 -8.23
N ILE A 6 17.81 6.49 -8.21
CA ILE A 6 18.79 6.68 -9.28
C ILE A 6 19.96 5.69 -9.17
N LEU A 7 20.57 5.57 -7.99
CA LEU A 7 21.86 4.88 -7.83
C LEU A 7 21.74 3.38 -7.56
N SER A 8 20.67 2.94 -6.89
CA SER A 8 20.56 1.53 -6.44
C SER A 8 19.51 0.74 -7.21
N THR A 9 18.43 1.36 -7.69
CA THR A 9 17.36 0.65 -8.41
C THR A 9 17.24 1.00 -9.88
N GLY A 10 18.10 1.88 -10.42
CA GLY A 10 18.10 2.20 -11.85
C GLY A 10 16.80 2.83 -12.35
N MET A 11 16.24 3.75 -11.57
CA MET A 11 14.93 4.39 -11.74
C MET A 11 13.72 3.44 -11.65
N SER A 12 13.91 2.26 -11.04
CA SER A 12 12.82 1.30 -10.82
C SER A 12 12.22 1.40 -9.41
N ALA A 13 11.02 0.83 -9.26
CA ALA A 13 10.36 0.66 -7.97
C ALA A 13 11.19 -0.22 -7.02
N PHE A 14 11.04 0.01 -5.72
CA PHE A 14 11.76 -0.70 -4.67
C PHE A 14 10.79 -1.15 -3.57
N PRO A 15 10.91 -2.37 -3.01
CA PRO A 15 10.01 -2.86 -1.96
C PRO A 15 10.39 -2.25 -0.58
N ALA A 16 10.16 -0.96 -0.43
CA ALA A 16 10.23 -0.23 0.83
C ALA A 16 9.13 0.82 0.90
N ASP A 17 8.84 1.30 2.11
CA ASP A 17 7.96 2.43 2.30
C ASP A 17 8.59 3.77 1.83
N CYS A 18 7.82 4.85 1.99
CA CYS A 18 8.28 6.20 1.66
C CYS A 18 9.52 6.62 2.46
N ASP A 19 9.67 6.16 3.71
CA ASP A 19 10.79 6.53 4.58
C ASP A 19 11.99 5.59 4.48
N ARG A 20 11.96 4.66 3.52
CA ARG A 20 13.02 3.71 3.16
C ARG A 20 13.13 2.49 4.07
N VAL A 21 12.15 2.23 4.92
CA VAL A 21 12.09 0.97 5.69
C VAL A 21 11.76 -0.17 4.71
N PRO A 22 12.64 -1.17 4.55
CA PRO A 22 12.39 -2.29 3.66
C PRO A 22 11.15 -3.07 4.11
N PHE A 23 10.38 -3.57 3.14
CA PHE A 23 9.29 -4.48 3.47
C PHE A 23 9.84 -5.75 4.11
N GLY A 24 9.34 -6.07 5.31
CA GLY A 24 9.73 -7.25 6.08
C GLY A 24 8.54 -8.09 6.54
N ARG A 25 8.84 -9.27 7.11
CA ARG A 25 7.83 -10.21 7.63
C ARG A 25 7.07 -9.67 8.84
N SER A 26 7.56 -8.62 9.49
CA SER A 26 6.89 -7.93 10.60
C SER A 26 5.57 -7.26 10.20
N HIS A 27 5.32 -7.09 8.90
CA HIS A 27 4.05 -6.57 8.39
C HIS A 27 3.01 -7.66 8.10
N ILE A 28 3.34 -8.92 8.39
CA ILE A 28 2.46 -10.08 8.18
C ILE A 28 1.96 -10.53 9.56
N CYS A 29 0.64 -10.55 9.73
CA CYS A 29 0.01 -11.16 10.90
C CYS A 29 -0.59 -12.51 10.50
N ALA A 30 -0.05 -13.60 11.07
CA ALA A 30 -0.56 -14.95 10.90
C ALA A 30 -0.39 -15.69 12.23
N SER A 31 -1.44 -15.70 13.05
CA SER A 31 -1.44 -16.29 14.38
C SER A 31 -1.88 -17.75 14.40
N GLY A 32 -2.56 -18.22 13.35
CA GLY A 32 -3.19 -19.54 13.30
C GLY A 32 -4.54 -19.59 14.03
N ASN A 33 -4.96 -18.48 14.64
CA ASN A 33 -6.31 -18.29 15.13
C ASN A 33 -7.13 -17.58 14.05
N PRO A 34 -8.14 -18.22 13.44
CA PRO A 34 -8.88 -17.66 12.32
C PRO A 34 -9.60 -16.35 12.69
N THR A 35 -10.09 -16.21 13.92
CA THR A 35 -10.76 -14.98 14.39
C THR A 35 -9.75 -13.84 14.53
N GLY A 36 -8.58 -14.11 15.12
CA GLY A 36 -7.52 -13.10 15.26
C GLY A 36 -6.98 -12.66 13.90
N ASP A 37 -6.79 -13.61 12.99
CA ASP A 37 -6.29 -13.35 11.63
C ASP A 37 -7.34 -12.57 10.80
N MET A 38 -8.63 -12.85 10.97
CA MET A 38 -9.71 -12.04 10.37
C MET A 38 -9.75 -10.60 10.92
N CYS A 39 -9.50 -10.40 12.21
CA CYS A 39 -9.39 -9.04 12.77
C CYS A 39 -8.19 -8.28 12.19
N CYS A 40 -7.05 -8.94 12.03
CA CYS A 40 -5.89 -8.35 11.37
C CYS A 40 -6.18 -8.04 9.89
N ASN A 41 -6.89 -8.92 9.19
CA ASN A 41 -7.30 -8.69 7.80
C ASN A 41 -8.29 -7.53 7.68
N ALA A 42 -9.24 -7.37 8.62
CA ALA A 42 -10.17 -6.23 8.62
C ALA A 42 -9.46 -4.87 8.80
N ALA A 43 -8.26 -4.86 9.39
CA ALA A 43 -7.40 -3.66 9.44
C ALA A 43 -6.88 -3.24 8.04
N GLU A 44 -7.13 -4.03 6.98
CA GLU A 44 -6.88 -3.68 5.57
C GLU A 44 -7.56 -2.36 5.15
N SER A 45 -8.62 -1.92 5.85
CA SER A 45 -9.22 -0.57 5.70
C SER A 45 -8.20 0.59 5.78
N THR A 46 -7.07 0.37 6.45
CA THR A 46 -5.95 1.32 6.50
C THR A 46 -5.34 1.56 5.10
N ARG A 47 -5.28 0.52 4.25
CA ARG A 47 -4.82 0.61 2.86
C ARG A 47 -5.74 1.52 2.05
N ARG A 48 -7.06 1.41 2.20
CA ARG A 48 -8.04 2.31 1.57
C ARG A 48 -7.80 3.76 1.93
N THR A 49 -7.55 4.02 3.21
CA THR A 49 -7.31 5.36 3.73
C THR A 49 -6.09 5.99 3.07
N LEU A 50 -5.00 5.23 2.91
CA LEU A 50 -3.80 5.70 2.21
C LEU A 50 -4.07 5.95 0.72
N ALA A 51 -4.76 5.04 0.04
CA ALA A 51 -5.09 5.17 -1.39
C ALA A 51 -5.97 6.40 -1.67
N VAL A 52 -6.96 6.69 -0.82
CA VAL A 52 -7.81 7.89 -0.92
C VAL A 52 -7.01 9.17 -0.68
N ARG A 53 -6.06 9.16 0.27
CA ARG A 53 -5.16 10.31 0.49
C ARG A 53 -4.29 10.56 -0.74
N LEU A 54 -3.73 9.51 -1.33
CA LEU A 54 -2.95 9.59 -2.57
C LEU A 54 -3.80 10.14 -3.73
N TYR A 55 -5.03 9.65 -3.89
CA TYR A 55 -5.96 10.10 -4.93
C TYR A 55 -6.23 11.60 -4.84
N LYS A 56 -6.42 12.12 -3.62
CA LYS A 56 -6.63 13.56 -3.38
C LYS A 56 -5.37 14.40 -3.53
N SER A 57 -4.18 13.80 -3.39
CA SER A 57 -2.90 14.49 -3.48
C SER A 57 -2.34 14.61 -4.91
N THR A 58 -2.87 13.83 -5.85
CA THR A 58 -2.39 13.80 -7.24
C THR A 58 -3.35 14.52 -8.18
N SER A 59 -2.81 15.18 -9.21
CA SER A 59 -3.55 15.81 -10.31
C SER A 59 -3.40 15.06 -11.64
N ASP A 60 -2.63 13.98 -11.67
CA ASP A 60 -2.43 13.17 -12.90
C ASP A 60 -3.65 12.27 -13.17
N PRO A 61 -4.29 12.39 -14.35
CA PRO A 61 -5.48 11.59 -14.68
C PRO A 61 -5.22 10.08 -14.71
N GLY A 62 -4.02 9.65 -15.15
CA GLY A 62 -3.66 8.23 -15.22
C GLY A 62 -3.55 7.61 -13.83
N MET A 63 -2.88 8.31 -12.91
CA MET A 63 -2.74 7.92 -11.52
C MET A 63 -4.09 7.91 -10.80
N GLN A 64 -4.96 8.89 -11.04
CA GLN A 64 -6.32 8.88 -10.50
C GLN A 64 -7.15 7.69 -11.02
N GLY A 65 -7.02 7.33 -12.31
CA GLY A 65 -7.65 6.15 -12.89
C GLY A 65 -7.20 4.85 -12.19
N MET A 66 -5.89 4.67 -11.99
CA MET A 66 -5.36 3.52 -11.26
C MET A 66 -5.85 3.48 -9.80
N LEU A 67 -5.78 4.61 -9.10
CA LEU A 67 -6.15 4.68 -7.68
C LEU A 67 -7.65 4.48 -7.47
N SER A 68 -8.50 4.99 -8.36
CA SER A 68 -9.96 4.78 -8.28
C SER A 68 -10.33 3.30 -8.42
N TYR A 69 -9.66 2.57 -9.31
CA TYR A 69 -9.81 1.11 -9.41
C TYR A 69 -9.39 0.41 -8.11
N LEU A 70 -8.24 0.75 -7.54
CA LEU A 70 -7.76 0.13 -6.29
C LEU A 70 -8.65 0.43 -5.09
N ILE A 71 -9.22 1.63 -5.01
CA ILE A 71 -10.18 2.02 -3.97
C ILE A 71 -11.48 1.22 -4.12
N ALA A 72 -12.00 1.11 -5.34
CA ALA A 72 -13.20 0.33 -5.62
C ALA A 72 -13.00 -1.16 -5.31
N ARG A 73 -11.84 -1.72 -5.68
CA ARG A 73 -11.46 -3.10 -5.34
C ARG A 73 -11.47 -3.35 -3.83
N ASP A 74 -10.97 -2.39 -3.05
CA ASP A 74 -10.90 -2.52 -1.59
C ASP A 74 -12.27 -2.58 -0.91
N MET A 75 -13.33 -2.08 -1.56
CA MET A 75 -14.69 -2.22 -1.03
C MET A 75 -15.17 -3.67 -0.99
N MET A 76 -14.61 -4.56 -1.82
CA MET A 76 -15.06 -5.96 -1.92
C MET A 76 -14.54 -6.86 -0.80
N TYR A 77 -13.51 -6.43 -0.07
CA TYR A 77 -12.84 -7.23 0.97
C TYR A 77 -13.32 -6.87 2.39
N HIS A 78 -14.46 -6.21 2.50
CA HIS A 78 -15.15 -5.86 3.75
C HIS A 78 -16.51 -6.54 3.87
#